data_AF-A0A5C8T6W8-F1
#
_entry.id   AF-A0A5C8T6W8-F1
#
_cell.length_a   1.000
_cell.length_b   1.000
_cell.length_c   1.000
_cell.angle_alpha   90.00
_cell.angle_beta   90.00
_cell.angle_gamma   90.00
#
_symmetry.space_group_name_H-M   'P 1'
#
loop_
_entity.id
_entity.type
_entity.pdbx_description
1 polymer ?
#
loop_
_entity_poly.entity_id
_entity_poly.type
_entity_poly.pdbx_seq_one_letter_code
_entity_poly.pdbx_strand_id
1 'polypeptide(L)' 'GRQDHLLLPRQATRARVAFPSARLHWFERCGHFPHWDQPAETARVILETVGKDAP' A
#
# COMPACT_ATOMS: atom_id res chain seq x y z
N GLY A 1 -5.69 -3.59 -1.09
CA GLY A 1 -6.16 -3.30 0.28
C GLY A 1 -6.47 -4.58 1.03
N ARG A 2 -7.04 -4.50 2.24
CA ARG A 2 -7.38 -5.72 3.02
C ARG A 2 -8.52 -6.55 2.44
N GLN A 3 -9.27 -6.00 1.48
CA GLN A 3 -10.38 -6.65 0.77
C GLN A 3 -10.01 -6.95 -0.69
N ASP A 4 -8.72 -7.03 -1.01
CA ASP A 4 -8.27 -7.36 -2.37
C ASP A 4 -8.52 -8.84 -2.68
N HIS A 5 -9.30 -9.10 -3.73
CA HIS A 5 -9.64 -10.44 -4.21
C HIS A 5 -8.80 -10.89 -5.41
N LEU A 6 -8.00 -10.00 -6.01
CA LEU A 6 -7.09 -10.32 -7.12
C LEU A 6 -5.69 -10.63 -6.59
N LEU A 7 -5.14 -9.71 -5.79
CA LEU A 7 -3.85 -9.87 -5.12
C LEU A 7 -4.08 -10.05 -3.62
N LEU A 8 -4.38 -11.29 -3.26
CA LEU A 8 -4.83 -11.63 -1.90
C LEU A 8 -3.85 -11.12 -0.82
N PRO A 9 -4.33 -10.51 0.29
CA PRO A 9 -3.50 -9.94 1.35
C PRO A 9 -2.42 -10.88 1.91
N ARG A 10 -2.65 -12.21 1.87
CA ARG A 10 -1.65 -13.21 2.26
C ARG A 10 -0.32 -13.12 1.49
N GLN A 11 -0.33 -12.54 0.28
CA GLN A 11 0.87 -12.33 -0.53
C GLN A 11 1.80 -11.27 0.07
N ALA A 12 1.32 -10.41 0.97
CA ALA A 12 2.14 -9.38 1.63
C ALA A 12 3.30 -9.98 2.45
N THR A 13 3.12 -11.19 3.01
CA THR A 13 4.21 -11.90 3.68
C THR A 13 5.37 -12.18 2.72
N ARG A 14 5.09 -12.63 1.50
CA ARG A 14 6.11 -12.87 0.48
C ARG A 14 6.80 -11.57 0.08
N ALA A 15 6.06 -10.49 -0.11
CA ALA A 15 6.62 -9.19 -0.44
C ALA A 15 7.56 -8.68 0.67
N ARG A 16 7.19 -8.86 1.94
CA ARG A 16 8.01 -8.43 3.09
C ARG A 16 9.31 -9.22 3.23
N VAL A 17 9.31 -10.50 2.86
CA VAL A 17 10.54 -11.31 2.79
C VAL A 17 11.44 -10.86 1.64
N ALA A 18 10.87 -10.58 0.47
CA ALA A 18 11.63 -10.16 -0.71
C ALA A 18 12.19 -8.73 -0.60
N PHE A 19 11.50 -7.83 0.10
CA PHE A 19 11.85 -6.42 0.24
C PHE A 19 11.91 -6.02 1.72
N PRO A 20 12.95 -6.44 2.47
CA PRO A 20 12.99 -6.27 3.93
C PRO A 20 13.11 -4.81 4.39
N SER A 21 13.62 -3.91 3.54
CA SER A 21 13.70 -2.47 3.82
C SER A 21 12.43 -1.69 3.45
N ALA A 22 11.49 -2.33 2.74
CA ALA A 22 10.26 -1.66 2.32
C ALA A 22 9.28 -1.49 3.49
N ARG A 23 8.49 -0.41 3.44
CA ARG A 23 7.35 -0.22 4.37
C ARG A 23 6.08 -0.77 3.75
N LEU A 24 5.34 -1.57 4.51
CA LEU A 24 4.03 -2.06 4.13
C LEU A 24 2.93 -1.14 4.69
N HIS A 25 2.12 -0.54 3.82
CA HIS A 25 0.94 0.25 4.21
C HIS A 25 -0.33 -0.54 3.91
N TRP A 26 -1.21 -0.71 4.89
CA TRP A 26 -2.51 -1.34 4.71
C TRP A 26 -3.60 -0.30 4.52
N PHE A 27 -4.41 -0.48 3.47
CA PHE A 27 -5.68 0.19 3.32
C PHE A 27 -6.79 -0.73 3.87
N GLU A 28 -7.35 -0.37 5.03
CA GLU A 28 -8.24 -1.24 5.81
C GLU A 28 -9.59 -1.54 5.11
N ARG A 29 -10.23 -0.52 4.52
CA ARG A 29 -11.51 -0.65 3.79
C ARG A 29 -11.29 -0.42 2.29
N CYS A 30 -10.54 -1.33 1.66
CA CYS A 30 -10.14 -1.18 0.26
C CYS A 30 -9.92 -2.54 -0.41
N GLY A 31 -10.44 -2.65 -1.64
CA GLY A 31 -10.23 -3.74 -2.57
C GLY A 31 -8.92 -3.60 -3.34
N HIS A 32 -8.99 -3.79 -4.66
CA HIS A 32 -7.79 -3.86 -5.50
C HIS A 32 -7.26 -2.48 -5.92
N PHE A 33 -8.13 -1.48 -6.07
CA PHE A 33 -7.78 -0.17 -6.59
C PHE A 33 -7.81 0.90 -5.48
N PRO A 34 -6.75 1.05 -4.67
CA PRO A 34 -6.74 1.99 -3.54
C PRO A 34 -6.93 3.46 -3.95
N HIS A 35 -6.49 3.83 -5.15
CA HIS A 35 -6.69 5.18 -5.68
C HIS A 35 -8.16 5.49 -6.03
N TRP A 36 -9.02 4.47 -6.14
CA TRP A 36 -10.47 4.64 -6.27
C TRP A 36 -11.20 4.49 -4.93
N ASP A 37 -10.87 3.46 -4.16
CA ASP A 37 -11.57 3.17 -2.90
C ASP A 37 -11.23 4.16 -1.78
N GLN A 38 -9.96 4.57 -1.70
CA GLN A 38 -9.39 5.39 -0.63
C GLN A 38 -8.49 6.50 -1.23
N PRO A 39 -9.04 7.43 -2.04
CA PRO A 39 -8.26 8.36 -2.86
C PRO A 39 -7.40 9.31 -2.01
N ALA A 40 -7.96 9.90 -0.94
CA ALA A 40 -7.25 10.83 -0.08
C ALA A 40 -6.10 10.14 0.69
N GLU A 41 -6.33 8.94 1.21
CA GLU A 41 -5.31 8.16 1.90
C GLU A 41 -4.20 7.74 0.92
N THR A 42 -4.57 7.33 -0.29
CA THR A 42 -3.61 6.94 -1.33
C THR A 42 -2.70 8.11 -1.72
N ALA A 43 -3.29 9.28 -1.99
CA ALA A 43 -2.53 10.49 -2.31
C ALA A 43 -1.57 10.87 -1.16
N ARG A 44 -2.04 10.82 0.10
CA ARG A 44 -1.22 11.08 1.28
C ARG A 44 -0.03 10.11 1.36
N VAL A 45 -0.26 8.81 1.21
CA VAL A 45 0.79 7.78 1.29
C VAL A 45 1.84 7.96 0.19
N ILE A 46 1.41 8.32 -1.03
CA ILE A 46 2.33 8.65 -2.12
C ILE A 46 3.18 9.86 -1.73
N LEU A 47 2.57 11.00 -1.38
CA LEU A 47 3.29 12.23 -1.03
C LEU A 47 4.25 12.03 0.16
N GLU A 48 3.84 11.30 1.20
CA GLU A 48 4.71 10.96 2.34
C GLU A 48 5.86 10.04 1.97
N THR A 49 5.73 9.26 0.90
CA THR A 49 6.78 8.34 0.47
C THR A 49 7.76 9.03 -0.47
N VAL A 50 7.27 9.85 -1.42
CA VAL A 50 8.15 10.59 -2.33
C VAL A 50 8.78 11.81 -1.65
N GLY A 51 8.03 12.50 -0.77
CA GLY A 51 8.49 13.70 -0.09
C GLY A 51 9.48 13.47 1.05
N LYS A 52 9.67 12.21 1.50
CA LYS A 52 10.69 11.87 2.50
C LYS A 52 12.12 11.85 1.95
N ASP A 53 12.27 11.76 0.63
CA ASP A 53 13.55 11.77 -0.07
C ASP A 53 13.76 13.06 -0.88
N ALA A 54 12.90 14.07 -0.70
CA ALA A 54 13.15 15.41 -1.24
C ALA A 54 14.32 16.06 -0.45
N PRO A 55 15.31 16.66 -1.14
CA PRO A 55 16.44 17.33 -0.49
C PRO A 55 15.99 18.46 0.45
#